data_AF-A0A6L7RTS5-F1
#
_entry.id   AF-A0A6L7RTS5-F1
#
_cell.length_a   1.000
_cell.length_b   1.000
_cell.length_c   1.000
_cell.angle_alpha   90.00
_cell.angle_beta   90.00
_cell.angle_gamma   90.00
#
_symmetry.space_group_name_H-M   'P 1'
#
loop_
_entity.id
_entity.type
_entity.pdbx_description
1 polymer ?
#
loop_
_entity_poly.entity_id
_entity_poly.type
_entity_poly.pdbx_seq_one_letter_code
_entity_poly.pdbx_strand_id
1 'polypeptide(L)'
;TKLRDIMRQVREIGEELELTIGNVFHAGDGNLHPCILFDGRDRSQVRRVIECGERILEACIEAGGALSGEHGIGIEKQAYMSLVFTDDDLAAMAKLRPAFGAGERFNPGKVFPGGAVHGSAYGISEDAFRATGPGGLQAV
;
A
#
# COMPACT_ATOMS: atom_id res chain seq x y z
N THR A 1 17.74 13.15 6.65
CA THR A 1 16.80 12.06 6.29
C THR A 1 17.26 10.77 6.94
N LYS A 2 16.38 9.79 7.18
CA LYS A 2 16.74 8.47 7.77
C LYS A 2 17.05 7.40 6.69
N LEU A 3 17.38 7.84 5.47
CA LEU A 3 17.49 6.99 4.28
C LEU A 3 18.42 5.78 4.46
N ARG A 4 19.62 6.01 5.00
CA ARG A 4 20.60 4.93 5.27
C ARG A 4 20.04 3.86 6.20
N ASP A 5 19.34 4.26 7.25
CA ASP A 5 18.80 3.32 8.23
C ASP A 5 17.64 2.51 7.64
N ILE A 6 16.77 3.15 6.83
CA ILE A 6 15.72 2.43 6.09
C ILE A 6 16.31 1.48 5.05
N MET A 7 17.35 1.88 4.30
CA MET A 7 18.01 0.98 3.35
C MET A 7 18.62 -0.26 4.02
N ARG A 8 19.08 -0.13 5.27
CA ARG A 8 19.54 -1.27 6.07
C ARG A 8 18.37 -2.16 6.46
N GLN A 9 17.28 -1.58 6.98
CA GLN A 9 16.08 -2.35 7.35
C GLN A 9 15.46 -3.08 6.15
N VAL A 10 15.37 -2.44 4.98
CA VAL A 10 14.88 -3.07 3.74
C VAL A 10 15.70 -4.33 3.40
N ARG A 11 17.03 -4.26 3.57
CA ARG A 11 17.91 -5.42 3.36
C ARG A 11 17.63 -6.52 4.37
N GLU A 12 17.55 -6.18 5.65
CA GLU A 12 17.27 -7.13 6.75
C GLU A 12 15.93 -7.84 6.54
N ILE A 13 14.87 -7.09 6.17
CA ILE A 13 13.55 -7.65 5.82
C ILE A 13 13.66 -8.62 4.64
N GLY A 14 14.41 -8.26 3.60
CA GLY A 14 14.64 -9.13 2.44
C GLY A 14 15.37 -10.42 2.82
N GLU A 15 16.40 -10.34 3.66
CA GLU A 15 17.16 -11.50 4.14
C GLU A 15 16.29 -12.44 4.99
N GLU A 16 15.50 -11.90 5.92
CA GLU A 16 14.58 -12.69 6.76
C GLU A 16 13.51 -13.42 5.96
N LEU A 17 13.03 -12.81 4.88
CA LEU A 17 12.02 -13.39 4.00
C LEU A 17 12.64 -14.17 2.83
N GLU A 18 13.96 -14.34 2.79
CA GLU A 18 14.73 -14.96 1.70
C GLU A 18 14.36 -14.41 0.30
N LEU A 19 14.17 -13.10 0.20
CA LEU A 19 13.87 -12.36 -1.02
C LEU A 19 15.05 -11.51 -1.45
N THR A 20 15.30 -11.48 -2.76
CA THR A 20 16.30 -10.56 -3.33
C THR A 20 15.63 -9.24 -3.66
N ILE A 21 16.19 -8.14 -3.12
CA ILE A 21 15.67 -6.78 -3.37
C ILE A 21 16.73 -5.95 -4.09
N GLY A 22 16.38 -5.47 -5.28
CA GLY A 22 17.16 -4.45 -5.99
C GLY A 22 16.72 -3.06 -5.55
N ASN A 23 17.61 -2.28 -4.93
CA ASN A 23 17.28 -0.93 -4.49
C ASN A 23 17.69 0.10 -5.55
N VAL A 24 16.70 0.82 -6.09
CA VAL A 24 16.88 2.07 -6.84
C VAL A 24 16.31 3.21 -5.98
N PHE A 25 16.89 4.39 -5.99
CA PHE A 25 16.39 5.50 -5.16
C PHE A 25 16.89 6.86 -5.65
N HIS A 26 16.08 7.89 -5.38
CA HIS A 26 16.47 9.27 -5.53
C HIS A 26 17.07 9.76 -4.21
N ALA A 27 18.41 9.73 -4.11
CA ALA A 27 19.09 10.08 -2.86
C ALA A 27 18.85 11.54 -2.41
N GLY A 28 18.62 12.45 -3.37
CA GLY A 28 18.49 13.88 -3.12
C GLY A 28 17.21 14.28 -2.39
N ASP A 29 16.11 13.56 -2.61
CA ASP A 29 14.81 13.80 -1.96
C ASP A 29 14.43 12.69 -0.96
N GLY A 30 15.18 11.57 -0.94
CA GLY A 30 14.95 10.46 -0.03
C GLY A 30 13.89 9.47 -0.51
N ASN A 31 13.54 9.47 -1.80
CA ASN A 31 12.54 8.56 -2.37
C ASN A 31 13.15 7.19 -2.74
N LEU A 32 12.58 6.12 -2.18
CA LEU A 32 13.05 4.73 -2.36
C LEU A 32 12.18 3.97 -3.36
N HIS A 33 12.84 3.16 -4.20
CA HIS A 33 12.24 2.21 -5.14
C HIS A 33 12.80 0.80 -4.92
N PRO A 34 12.39 0.11 -3.85
CA PRO A 34 12.74 -1.29 -3.65
C PRO A 34 12.02 -2.16 -4.69
N CYS A 35 12.79 -2.91 -5.47
CA CYS A 35 12.30 -3.86 -6.46
C CYS A 35 12.53 -5.29 -5.95
N ILE A 36 11.46 -5.94 -5.50
CA ILE A 36 11.49 -7.32 -4.97
C ILE A 36 11.47 -8.30 -6.15
N LEU A 37 12.48 -9.16 -6.26
CA LEU A 37 12.59 -10.18 -7.31
C LEU A 37 11.99 -11.51 -6.82
N PHE A 38 11.03 -12.05 -7.55
CA PHE A 38 10.35 -13.30 -7.19
C PHE A 38 9.75 -14.01 -8.40
N ASP A 39 9.43 -15.30 -8.25
CA ASP A 39 8.63 -16.07 -9.21
C ASP A 39 7.15 -15.98 -8.87
N GLY A 40 6.37 -15.29 -9.71
CA GLY A 40 4.92 -15.12 -9.52
C GLY A 40 4.10 -16.43 -9.60
N ARG A 41 4.70 -17.52 -10.08
CA ARG A 41 4.07 -18.85 -10.10
C ARG A 41 4.19 -19.55 -8.75
N ASP A 42 5.17 -19.17 -7.93
CA ASP A 42 5.36 -19.69 -6.58
C ASP A 42 4.51 -18.90 -5.59
N ARG A 43 3.41 -19.53 -5.16
CA ARG A 43 2.45 -18.97 -4.21
C ARG A 43 3.06 -18.66 -2.84
N SER A 44 4.13 -19.34 -2.45
CA SER A 44 4.84 -19.05 -1.21
C SER A 44 5.66 -17.76 -1.33
N GLN A 45 6.36 -17.57 -2.46
CA GLN A 45 7.08 -16.33 -2.75
C GLN A 45 6.13 -15.14 -2.86
N VAL A 46 4.99 -15.28 -3.54
CA VAL A 46 3.99 -14.21 -3.64
C VAL A 46 3.54 -13.73 -2.26
N ARG A 47 3.29 -14.66 -1.30
CA ARG A 47 2.93 -14.28 0.07
C ARG A 47 4.05 -13.50 0.77
N ARG A 48 5.29 -13.98 0.67
CA ARG A 48 6.46 -13.29 1.25
C ARG A 48 6.70 -11.92 0.64
N VAL A 49 6.44 -11.74 -0.66
CA VAL A 49 6.60 -10.45 -1.36
C VAL A 49 5.60 -9.42 -0.83
N ILE A 50 4.35 -9.83 -0.60
CA ILE A 50 3.31 -8.95 -0.04
C ILE A 50 3.69 -8.54 1.39
N GLU A 51 4.09 -9.51 2.22
CA GLU A 51 4.58 -9.25 3.58
C GLU A 51 5.82 -8.33 3.58
N CYS A 52 6.76 -8.55 2.65
CA CYS A 52 7.95 -7.72 2.49
C CYS A 52 7.57 -6.27 2.16
N GLY A 53 6.64 -6.08 1.21
CA GLY A 53 6.14 -4.76 0.85
C GLY A 53 5.48 -4.03 2.03
N GLU A 54 4.64 -4.73 2.79
CA GLU A 54 4.00 -4.22 4.01
C GLU A 54 5.03 -3.77 5.06
N ARG A 55 5.99 -4.64 5.40
CA ARG A 55 7.02 -4.33 6.39
C ARG A 55 7.91 -3.16 5.98
N ILE A 56 8.25 -3.05 4.69
CA ILE A 56 9.03 -1.92 4.17
C ILE A 56 8.22 -0.62 4.28
N LEU A 57 6.93 -0.67 3.97
CA LEU A 57 6.03 0.48 4.01
C LEU A 57 5.82 0.97 5.45
N GLU A 58 5.60 0.06 6.39
CA GLU A 58 5.52 0.37 7.83
C GLU A 58 6.82 0.99 8.34
N ALA A 59 7.97 0.40 8.02
CA ALA A 59 9.28 0.95 8.39
C ALA A 59 9.48 2.38 7.87
N CYS A 60 9.05 2.67 6.63
CA CYS A 60 9.10 4.01 6.07
C CYS A 60 8.20 4.99 6.86
N ILE A 61 6.98 4.57 7.22
CA ILE A 61 6.02 5.40 7.98
C ILE A 61 6.51 5.67 9.40
N GLU A 62 7.00 4.65 10.11
CA GLU A 62 7.56 4.77 11.46
C GLU A 62 8.78 5.69 11.49
N ALA A 63 9.55 5.73 10.40
CA ALA A 63 10.65 6.68 10.23
C ALA A 63 10.18 8.13 10.03
N GLY A 64 8.88 8.38 9.87
CA GLY A 64 8.29 9.69 9.55
C GLY A 64 8.26 9.98 8.04
N GLY A 65 8.29 8.94 7.21
CA GLY A 65 8.18 9.04 5.76
C GLY A 65 6.73 9.16 5.29
N ALA A 66 6.55 9.09 3.96
CA ALA A 66 5.23 9.10 3.33
C ALA A 66 4.82 7.70 2.89
N LEU A 67 3.51 7.46 2.85
CA LEU A 67 2.93 6.21 2.33
C LEU A 67 3.27 5.96 0.85
N SER A 68 3.45 7.04 0.08
CA SER A 68 3.96 6.99 -1.29
C SER A 68 4.77 8.25 -1.59
N GLY A 69 5.98 8.08 -2.14
CA GLY A 69 6.79 9.18 -2.66
C GLY A 69 6.23 9.79 -3.96
N GLU A 70 5.87 8.94 -4.94
CA GLU A 70 5.47 9.42 -6.28
C GLU A 70 4.34 8.64 -7.00
N HIS A 71 4.15 7.34 -6.72
CA HIS A 71 3.20 6.50 -7.50
C HIS A 71 1.75 6.57 -7.04
N GLY A 72 1.49 7.24 -5.92
CA GLY A 72 0.18 7.37 -5.31
C GLY A 72 -0.27 6.11 -4.55
N ILE A 73 -1.56 6.11 -4.17
CA ILE A 73 -2.14 5.10 -3.27
C ILE A 73 -2.76 3.92 -4.04
N GLY A 74 -3.59 4.22 -5.06
CA GLY A 74 -4.23 3.21 -5.88
C GLY A 74 -5.07 2.21 -5.08
N ILE A 75 -5.00 0.93 -5.45
CA ILE A 75 -5.65 -0.18 -4.73
C ILE A 75 -4.69 -0.78 -3.70
N GLU A 76 -3.42 -0.91 -4.08
CA GLU A 76 -2.37 -1.57 -3.28
C GLU A 76 -2.21 -0.92 -1.90
N LYS A 77 -2.10 0.40 -1.84
CA LYS A 77 -1.72 1.09 -0.60
C LYS A 77 -2.90 1.64 0.20
N GLN A 78 -4.13 1.48 -0.30
CA GLN A 78 -5.30 2.11 0.33
C GLN A 78 -5.58 1.57 1.73
N ALA A 79 -5.23 0.29 1.99
CA ALA A 79 -5.39 -0.34 3.31
C ALA A 79 -4.50 0.32 4.39
N TYR A 80 -3.41 0.97 3.99
CA TYR A 80 -2.42 1.57 4.87
C TYR A 80 -2.63 3.07 5.10
N MET A 81 -3.66 3.67 4.49
CA MET A 81 -3.95 5.10 4.64
C MET A 81 -4.16 5.51 6.10
N SER A 82 -4.78 4.64 6.91
CA SER A 82 -5.02 4.86 8.33
C SER A 82 -3.74 4.84 9.20
N LEU A 83 -2.60 4.41 8.65
CA LEU A 83 -1.30 4.53 9.33
C LEU A 83 -0.76 5.95 9.33
N VAL A 84 -1.23 6.80 8.40
CA VAL A 84 -0.72 8.16 8.19
C VAL A 84 -1.80 9.23 8.43
N PHE A 85 -3.06 8.90 8.16
CA PHE A 85 -4.18 9.83 8.22
C PHE A 85 -5.20 9.40 9.26
N THR A 86 -5.76 10.37 9.97
CA THR A 86 -6.86 10.13 10.91
C THR A 86 -8.18 9.90 10.16
N ASP A 87 -9.18 9.36 10.84
CA ASP A 87 -10.51 9.18 10.27
C ASP A 87 -11.12 10.53 9.81
N ASP A 88 -10.85 11.62 10.52
CA ASP A 88 -11.28 12.97 10.15
C ASP A 88 -10.61 13.46 8.86
N ASP A 89 -9.30 13.21 8.70
CA ASP A 89 -8.56 13.53 7.47
C ASP A 89 -9.15 12.77 6.28
N LEU A 90 -9.36 11.46 6.43
CA LEU A 90 -9.92 10.61 5.38
C LEU A 90 -11.34 11.03 5.02
N ALA A 91 -12.18 11.34 6.01
CA ALA A 91 -13.53 11.85 5.80
C ALA A 91 -13.52 13.21 5.09
N ALA A 92 -12.58 14.10 5.42
CA ALA A 92 -12.42 15.38 4.74
C ALA A 92 -12.02 15.19 3.27
N MET A 93 -11.03 14.33 2.98
CA MET A 93 -10.61 14.03 1.61
C MET A 93 -11.73 13.40 0.77
N ALA A 94 -12.55 12.51 1.37
CA ALA A 94 -13.64 11.84 0.68
C ALA A 94 -14.75 12.80 0.23
N LYS A 95 -14.96 13.93 0.92
CA LYS A 95 -15.97 14.97 0.56
C LYS A 95 -15.72 15.61 -0.80
N LEU A 96 -14.50 15.55 -1.33
CA LEU A 96 -14.16 16.13 -2.61
C LEU A 96 -14.83 15.40 -3.80
N ARG A 97 -14.99 14.08 -3.72
CA ARG A 97 -15.59 13.28 -4.81
C ARG A 97 -17.03 13.70 -5.17
N PRO A 98 -17.98 13.81 -4.22
CA PRO A 98 -19.34 14.23 -4.55
C PRO A 98 -19.41 15.67 -5.05
N ALA A 99 -18.46 16.55 -4.70
CA ALA A 99 -18.42 17.93 -5.19
C ALA A 99 -18.27 18.01 -6.73
N PHE A 100 -17.72 16.98 -7.37
CA PHE A 100 -17.61 16.89 -8.83
C PHE A 100 -18.84 16.26 -9.51
N GLY A 101 -19.92 15.98 -8.78
CA GLY A 101 -21.18 15.45 -9.33
C GLY A 101 -21.08 14.04 -9.91
N ALA A 102 -19.99 13.33 -9.64
CA ALA A 102 -19.66 12.08 -10.31
C ALA A 102 -20.12 10.80 -9.61
N GLY A 103 -20.73 10.92 -8.42
CA GLY A 103 -21.07 9.76 -7.58
C GLY A 103 -19.90 8.78 -7.49
N GLU A 104 -20.17 7.48 -7.64
CA GLU A 104 -19.15 6.42 -7.61
C GLU A 104 -18.51 6.12 -8.98
N ARG A 105 -18.72 6.96 -10.00
CA ARG A 105 -18.27 6.65 -11.38
C ARG A 105 -16.78 6.85 -11.59
N PHE A 106 -16.11 7.60 -10.72
CA PHE A 106 -14.69 7.90 -10.85
C PHE A 106 -13.83 6.95 -10.02
N ASN A 107 -13.38 5.87 -10.67
CA ASN A 107 -12.46 4.88 -10.09
C ASN A 107 -12.92 4.39 -8.69
N PRO A 108 -14.07 3.71 -8.62
CA PRO A 108 -14.55 3.13 -7.37
C PRO A 108 -13.51 2.15 -6.79
N GLY A 109 -13.44 2.06 -5.46
CA GLY A 109 -12.54 1.13 -4.77
C GLY A 109 -11.04 1.47 -4.78
N LYS A 110 -10.67 2.70 -5.19
CA LYS A 110 -9.28 3.20 -5.11
C LYS A 110 -9.11 4.29 -4.05
N VAL A 111 -7.89 4.43 -3.54
CA VAL A 111 -7.37 5.49 -2.66
C VAL A 111 -7.83 5.41 -1.20
N PHE A 112 -9.09 5.13 -0.92
CA PHE A 112 -9.62 5.14 0.46
C PHE A 112 -9.85 3.72 1.00
N PRO A 113 -9.55 3.44 2.28
CA PRO A 113 -9.87 2.16 2.90
C PRO A 113 -11.34 1.77 2.65
N GLY A 114 -11.58 0.55 2.15
CA GLY A 114 -12.93 0.04 1.83
C GLY A 114 -13.58 0.61 0.56
N GLY A 115 -12.89 1.50 -0.17
CA GLY A 115 -13.46 2.23 -1.31
C GLY A 115 -14.38 3.38 -0.87
N ALA A 116 -14.30 4.52 -1.56
CA ALA A 116 -15.18 5.65 -1.22
C ALA A 116 -16.57 5.47 -1.86
N VAL A 117 -17.52 5.04 -1.03
CA VAL A 117 -18.96 5.09 -1.29
C VAL A 117 -19.58 6.18 -0.42
N HIS A 118 -20.56 6.89 -0.96
CA HIS A 118 -21.28 7.96 -0.27
C HIS A 118 -21.85 7.49 1.09
N GLY A 119 -21.41 8.11 2.19
CA GLY A 119 -22.19 8.16 3.42
C GLY A 119 -22.20 6.94 4.33
N SER A 120 -21.32 5.94 4.15
CA SER A 120 -21.10 4.94 5.20
C SER A 120 -19.73 4.30 5.14
N ALA A 121 -18.91 4.55 6.16
CA ALA A 121 -17.85 3.64 6.53
C ALA A 121 -18.51 2.34 7.04
N TYR A 122 -18.74 1.38 6.15
CA TYR A 122 -19.18 0.04 6.53
C TYR A 122 -18.19 -1.01 6.07
N GLY A 123 -17.73 -1.80 7.05
CA GLY A 123 -17.60 -3.25 6.91
C GLY A 123 -16.55 -3.73 5.93
N ILE A 124 -15.28 -3.72 6.35
CA ILE A 124 -14.33 -4.70 5.84
C ILE A 124 -14.72 -6.04 6.49
N SER A 125 -15.48 -6.88 5.78
CA SER A 125 -15.52 -8.31 6.09
C SER A 125 -14.21 -8.94 5.60
N GLU A 126 -13.78 -10.04 6.24
CA GLU A 126 -12.59 -10.80 5.81
C GLU A 126 -12.60 -11.15 4.31
N ASP A 127 -13.80 -11.26 3.72
CA ASP A 127 -14.00 -11.56 2.30
C ASP A 127 -13.55 -10.42 1.36
N ALA A 128 -13.70 -9.16 1.78
CA ALA A 128 -13.24 -8.00 0.99
C ALA A 128 -11.71 -7.94 0.91
N PHE A 129 -11.01 -8.42 1.95
CA PHE A 129 -9.56 -8.57 1.97
C PHE A 129 -9.10 -9.79 1.14
N ARG A 130 -9.87 -10.89 1.16
CA ARG A 130 -9.58 -12.09 0.33
C ARG A 130 -9.71 -11.82 -1.18
N ALA A 131 -10.58 -10.92 -1.59
CA ALA A 131 -10.76 -10.56 -3.00
C ALA A 131 -9.60 -9.73 -3.58
N THR A 132 -8.86 -9.00 -2.74
CA THR A 132 -7.76 -8.12 -3.15
C THR A 132 -6.37 -8.69 -2.85
N GLY A 133 -6.28 -9.69 -1.97
CA GLY A 133 -5.09 -10.51 -1.76
C GLY A 133 -4.96 -11.66 -2.79
N PRO A 134 -3.82 -12.37 -2.80
CA PRO A 134 -3.45 -13.31 -3.88
C PRO A 134 -4.41 -14.49 -4.06
N GLY A 135 -5.39 -14.69 -3.17
CA GLY A 135 -6.44 -15.71 -3.29
C GLY A 135 -7.64 -15.34 -4.18
N GLY A 136 -7.77 -14.10 -4.66
CA GLY A 136 -8.95 -13.63 -5.42
C GLY A 136 -9.02 -14.02 -6.90
N LEU A 137 -7.98 -14.64 -7.47
CA LEU A 137 -8.03 -15.18 -8.83
C LEU A 137 -8.48 -16.65 -8.79
N GLN A 138 -9.79 -16.87 -8.63
CA GLN A 138 -10.44 -18.06 -9.18
C GLN A 138 -11.73 -17.67 -9.91
N ALA A 139 -11.76 -18.02 -11.19
CA ALA A 139 -12.91 -18.08 -12.10
C ALA A 139 -13.61 -16.76 -12.47
N VAL A 140 -13.17 -16.17 -13.58
CA VAL A 140 -14.04 -16.00 -14.77
C VAL A 140 -13.25 -16.44 -16.00
#